data_AF-A0A7X4GJI1-F1
#
_entry.id   AF-A0A7X4GJI1-F1
#
_cell.length_a   1.000
_cell.length_b   1.000
_cell.length_c   1.000
_cell.angle_alpha   90.00
_cell.angle_beta   90.00
_cell.angle_gamma   90.00
#
_symmetry.space_group_name_H-M   'P 1'
#
loop_
_entity.id
_entity.type
_entity.pdbx_description
1 polymer ?
#
loop_
_entity_poly.entity_id
_entity_poly.type
_entity_poly.pdbx_seq_one_letter_code
_entity_poly.pdbx_strand_id
1 'polypeptide(L)'
;MDKPEHGGGTDRSREYQDGRTHGHGLAEDLGAIGSRLFARRRALAFLATAGTTAALAACGGDDGGTANAAGSGTDTGLTSTTSSTSTSSSSSSSSGGTAAETCVADPSETNGPYPADGTNTASGATSNVLTQSGIVRSDIRSSFIGSTTTAVGVPLALELQLVDVSNGCAPITGAAIYIWQCDAYGRYSLYSSGVTTESYLRGVQVTDANGLVSFTTIYPACYSGRWPHIHFEVFTGGLSAASTGRTASLISQLAMPAATNAAVFTGDATYTASIANYNAISLSSDNVFGDNSSAQLAQMTPTLTGSVSAGYSGSALIGIAT
;
A
#
# COMPACT_ATOMS: atom_id res chain seq x y z
N MET A 1 -31.76 -84.01 -34.90
CA MET A 1 -31.28 -83.99 -33.51
C MET A 1 -31.69 -82.66 -32.88
N ASP A 2 -32.42 -82.76 -31.76
CA ASP A 2 -32.64 -81.82 -30.65
C ASP A 2 -33.23 -80.40 -30.82
N LYS A 3 -34.56 -80.33 -30.61
CA LYS A 3 -35.38 -79.59 -29.59
C LYS A 3 -34.69 -78.56 -28.61
N PRO A 4 -35.43 -77.67 -27.88
CA PRO A 4 -36.28 -76.52 -28.31
C PRO A 4 -36.33 -75.29 -27.32
N GLU A 5 -37.26 -74.35 -27.60
CA GLU A 5 -38.09 -73.45 -26.73
C GLU A 5 -37.54 -72.52 -25.60
N HIS A 6 -37.90 -71.22 -25.68
CA HIS A 6 -38.74 -70.43 -24.72
C HIS A 6 -38.85 -68.97 -25.26
N GLY A 7 -40.01 -68.33 -25.46
CA GLY A 7 -41.02 -67.87 -24.48
C GLY A 7 -40.51 -66.63 -23.74
N GLY A 8 -41.10 -65.42 -23.67
CA GLY A 8 -42.42 -64.88 -23.97
C GLY A 8 -42.78 -63.83 -22.88
N GLY A 9 -43.18 -62.60 -23.26
CA GLY A 9 -43.83 -61.59 -22.38
C GLY A 9 -42.90 -60.84 -21.38
N THR A 10 -43.12 -59.60 -20.91
CA THR A 10 -44.25 -58.63 -20.96
C THR A 10 -43.73 -57.27 -20.45
N ASP A 11 -44.25 -56.19 -21.04
CA ASP A 11 -44.78 -54.94 -20.47
C ASP A 11 -44.20 -54.27 -19.19
N ARG A 12 -44.26 -52.92 -19.23
CA ARG A 12 -44.31 -51.93 -18.13
C ARG A 12 -43.03 -51.36 -17.51
N SER A 13 -42.76 -50.13 -17.97
CA SER A 13 -42.63 -48.90 -17.16
C SER A 13 -41.67 -48.92 -15.98
N ARG A 14 -40.51 -48.28 -16.15
CA ARG A 14 -39.83 -47.54 -15.10
C ARG A 14 -39.45 -46.14 -15.60
N GLU A 15 -40.22 -45.21 -15.09
CA GLU A 15 -39.94 -43.81 -14.86
C GLU A 15 -38.53 -43.63 -14.27
N TYR A 16 -37.70 -42.79 -14.91
CA TYR A 16 -36.54 -42.17 -14.28
C TYR A 16 -36.63 -40.66 -14.47
N GLN A 17 -37.14 -40.02 -13.43
CA GLN A 17 -37.01 -38.59 -13.18
C GLN A 17 -35.55 -38.29 -12.81
N ASP A 18 -34.94 -37.30 -13.46
CA ASP A 18 -34.39 -36.10 -12.80
C ASP A 18 -33.76 -35.21 -13.89
N GLY A 19 -34.62 -34.40 -14.50
CA GLY A 19 -34.18 -33.25 -15.29
C GLY A 19 -33.69 -32.17 -14.33
N ARG A 20 -32.39 -32.15 -14.05
CA ARG A 20 -31.76 -31.06 -13.31
C ARG A 20 -31.56 -29.87 -14.24
N THR A 21 -32.58 -29.03 -14.33
CA THR A 21 -32.54 -27.72 -14.98
C THR A 21 -31.68 -26.78 -14.14
N HIS A 22 -30.48 -26.43 -14.60
CA HIS A 22 -29.77 -25.25 -14.13
C HIS A 22 -30.38 -24.00 -14.78
N GLY A 23 -31.57 -23.62 -14.30
CA GLY A 23 -32.18 -22.33 -14.58
C GLY A 23 -31.86 -21.37 -13.45
N HIS A 24 -30.77 -20.63 -13.56
CA HIS A 24 -30.64 -19.35 -12.86
C HIS A 24 -31.05 -18.28 -13.87
N GLY A 25 -32.33 -17.92 -13.84
CA GLY A 25 -32.87 -16.90 -14.72
C GLY A 25 -32.43 -15.51 -14.25
N LEU A 26 -32.13 -14.64 -15.22
CA LEU A 26 -31.87 -13.21 -15.00
C LEU A 26 -32.99 -12.53 -14.18
N ALA A 27 -34.21 -13.08 -14.20
CA ALA A 27 -35.35 -12.62 -13.42
C ALA A 27 -35.22 -12.89 -11.91
N GLU A 28 -34.64 -14.03 -11.49
CA GLU A 28 -34.33 -14.29 -10.08
C GLU A 28 -33.20 -13.36 -9.58
N ASP A 29 -32.18 -13.11 -10.40
CA ASP A 29 -31.07 -12.23 -10.03
C ASP A 29 -31.50 -10.75 -9.92
N LEU A 30 -32.43 -10.29 -10.75
CA LEU A 30 -33.01 -8.94 -10.62
C LEU A 30 -33.83 -8.77 -9.32
N GLY A 31 -34.51 -9.82 -8.85
CA GLY A 31 -35.19 -9.80 -7.56
C GLY A 31 -34.23 -9.72 -6.36
N ALA A 32 -33.10 -10.44 -6.44
CA ALA A 32 -32.05 -10.41 -5.43
C ALA A 32 -31.28 -9.07 -5.41
N ILE A 33 -31.08 -8.43 -6.56
CA ILE A 33 -30.44 -7.10 -6.65
C ILE A 33 -31.40 -6.00 -6.17
N GLY A 34 -32.69 -6.10 -6.51
CA GLY A 34 -33.72 -5.16 -6.05
C GLY A 34 -33.85 -5.13 -4.52
N SER A 35 -33.93 -6.31 -3.88
CA SER A 35 -34.05 -6.41 -2.42
C SER A 35 -32.84 -5.83 -1.67
N ARG A 36 -31.62 -5.95 -2.21
CA ARG A 36 -30.41 -5.32 -1.64
C ARG A 36 -30.36 -3.80 -1.83
N LEU A 37 -30.94 -3.27 -2.91
CA LEU A 37 -31.03 -1.82 -3.15
C LEU A 37 -32.09 -1.14 -2.28
N PHE A 38 -33.20 -1.81 -1.96
CA PHE A 38 -34.22 -1.29 -1.03
C PHE A 38 -33.80 -1.34 0.44
N ALA A 39 -32.96 -2.30 0.84
CA ALA A 39 -32.36 -2.33 2.18
C ALA A 39 -31.43 -1.13 2.44
N ARG A 40 -30.67 -0.69 1.41
CA ARG A 40 -29.75 0.45 1.51
C ARG A 40 -30.44 1.82 1.51
N ARG A 41 -31.66 1.94 0.97
CA ARG A 41 -32.41 3.20 0.92
C ARG A 41 -33.24 3.51 2.17
N ARG A 42 -33.35 2.58 3.14
CA ARG A 42 -34.02 2.81 4.43
C ARG A 42 -33.07 3.22 5.57
N ALA A 43 -31.76 3.09 5.38
CA ALA A 43 -30.75 3.51 6.37
C ALA A 43 -30.40 5.01 6.31
N LEU A 44 -30.78 5.73 5.24
CA LEU A 44 -30.55 7.18 5.10
C LEU A 44 -31.76 8.07 5.44
N ALA A 45 -32.80 7.51 6.07
CA ALA A 45 -33.99 8.28 6.47
C ALA A 45 -34.10 8.52 7.99
N PHE A 46 -33.12 8.10 8.80
CA PHE A 46 -33.19 8.18 10.28
C PHE A 46 -32.19 9.13 10.95
N LEU A 47 -31.50 10.00 10.22
CA LEU A 47 -30.57 11.00 10.79
C LEU A 47 -30.86 12.44 10.35
N ALA A 48 -32.14 12.74 10.10
CA ALA A 48 -32.61 14.08 9.74
C ALA A 48 -33.66 14.62 10.71
N THR A 49 -33.51 14.43 12.02
CA THR A 49 -34.25 15.21 13.04
C THR A 49 -33.52 15.17 14.39
N ALA A 50 -33.33 16.35 14.99
CA ALA A 50 -32.73 16.69 16.30
C ALA A 50 -31.19 16.85 16.28
N GLY A 51 -30.60 17.98 16.66
CA GLY A 51 -31.14 19.22 17.22
C GLY A 51 -30.06 20.31 17.27
N THR A 52 -30.52 21.53 17.10
CA THR A 52 -29.79 22.80 17.22
C THR A 52 -29.58 23.23 18.68
N THR A 53 -28.58 24.11 18.91
CA THR A 53 -28.20 24.87 20.14
C THR A 53 -27.27 24.12 21.10
N ALA A 54 -26.19 24.68 21.67
CA ALA A 54 -25.84 26.08 21.97
C ALA A 54 -24.31 26.31 21.97
N ALA A 55 -23.90 27.55 21.66
CA ALA A 55 -22.55 28.07 21.87
C ALA A 55 -22.53 28.94 23.14
N LEU A 56 -21.55 28.75 24.03
CA LEU A 56 -21.10 29.77 24.99
C LEU A 56 -19.61 29.56 25.30
N ALA A 57 -18.93 30.70 25.36
CA ALA A 57 -17.49 30.90 25.41
C ALA A 57 -16.85 30.56 26.76
N ALA A 58 -15.59 30.13 26.73
CA ALA A 58 -14.65 30.28 27.83
C ALA A 58 -13.23 30.47 27.27
N CYS A 59 -12.73 31.70 27.37
CA CYS A 59 -11.35 32.10 27.14
C CYS A 59 -10.95 32.95 28.35
N GLY A 60 -9.69 32.86 28.77
CA GLY A 60 -9.07 33.85 29.65
C GLY A 60 -8.53 33.30 30.96
N GLY A 61 -7.26 32.89 30.95
CA GLY A 61 -6.40 32.88 32.14
C GLY A 61 -5.22 33.80 31.85
N ASP A 62 -5.02 34.81 32.69
CA ASP A 62 -3.84 35.67 32.68
C ASP A 62 -3.61 36.25 34.09
N ASP A 63 -2.43 36.86 34.25
CA ASP A 63 -1.79 37.48 35.42
C ASP A 63 -0.74 36.55 36.10
N GLY A 64 0.56 36.83 36.10
CA GLY A 64 1.29 38.09 35.95
C GLY A 64 1.97 38.45 37.27
N GLY A 65 3.31 38.34 37.34
CA GLY A 65 4.07 38.69 38.55
C GLY A 65 5.59 38.70 38.34
N THR A 66 6.13 39.90 38.18
CA THR A 66 7.52 40.28 37.88
C THR A 66 8.46 40.32 39.10
N ALA A 67 9.76 40.10 38.80
CA ALA A 67 10.98 40.76 39.33
C ALA A 67 11.45 40.57 40.80
N ASN A 68 12.64 39.98 40.95
CA ASN A 68 13.90 40.56 41.50
C ASN A 68 14.89 39.41 41.81
N ALA A 69 16.08 39.35 41.22
CA ALA A 69 17.32 40.10 41.52
C ALA A 69 18.10 39.59 42.77
N ALA A 70 19.40 39.36 42.54
CA ALA A 70 20.52 39.03 43.44
C ALA A 70 21.04 37.59 43.22
N GLY A 71 22.33 37.32 42.98
CA GLY A 71 23.55 38.13 43.06
C GLY A 71 24.69 37.22 43.52
N SER A 72 25.84 37.31 42.85
CA SER A 72 27.16 36.76 43.20
C SER A 72 27.29 35.23 43.29
N GLY A 73 28.19 34.53 42.60
CA GLY A 73 29.54 34.91 42.20
C GLY A 73 30.54 34.44 43.25
N THR A 74 31.19 33.30 43.03
CA THR A 74 32.62 33.08 43.34
C THR A 74 33.09 31.76 42.73
N ASP A 75 34.06 31.89 41.83
CA ASP A 75 35.06 30.92 41.44
C ASP A 75 35.82 30.38 42.67
N THR A 76 36.27 29.12 42.60
CA THR A 76 37.64 28.73 42.99
C THR A 76 37.87 27.24 42.71
N GLY A 77 38.95 26.97 41.97
CA GLY A 77 39.89 25.93 42.37
C GLY A 77 39.98 24.69 41.50
N LEU A 78 40.96 24.71 40.59
CA LEU A 78 41.63 23.56 39.96
C LEU A 78 41.97 22.45 41.00
N THR A 79 42.27 21.19 40.67
CA THR A 79 43.38 20.73 39.81
C THR A 79 43.41 19.17 39.81
N SER A 80 43.76 18.58 38.65
CA SER A 80 44.61 17.38 38.46
C SER A 80 44.14 15.99 39.00
N THR A 81 44.40 14.81 38.42
CA THR A 81 45.38 14.34 37.42
C THR A 81 45.03 12.89 37.01
N THR A 82 45.49 12.49 35.80
CA THR A 82 45.96 11.14 35.35
C THR A 82 45.05 9.91 35.34
N SER A 83 44.70 9.51 34.11
CA SER A 83 45.06 8.27 33.40
C SER A 83 45.27 6.95 34.18
N SER A 84 44.53 5.91 33.79
CA SER A 84 45.13 4.65 33.30
C SER A 84 44.09 3.64 32.76
N THR A 85 44.45 3.08 31.61
CA THR A 85 43.94 1.93 30.86
C THR A 85 43.61 0.69 31.70
N SER A 86 42.60 -0.10 31.27
CA SER A 86 42.62 -1.57 31.32
C SER A 86 41.53 -2.18 30.42
N THR A 87 42.00 -2.94 29.43
CA THR A 87 41.29 -3.95 28.64
C THR A 87 40.84 -5.13 29.51
N SER A 88 39.65 -5.69 29.25
CA SER A 88 39.40 -7.15 29.10
C SER A 88 37.93 -7.47 28.75
N SER A 89 37.80 -8.11 27.60
CA SER A 89 36.81 -9.09 27.13
C SER A 89 35.71 -9.59 28.08
N SER A 90 34.47 -9.54 27.58
CA SER A 90 33.47 -10.58 27.79
C SER A 90 32.61 -10.75 26.54
N SER A 91 32.87 -11.85 25.82
CA SER A 91 31.99 -12.40 24.80
C SER A 91 30.74 -12.94 25.46
N SER A 92 29.68 -12.14 25.52
CA SER A 92 28.34 -12.62 25.80
C SER A 92 27.66 -12.96 24.48
N SER A 93 27.68 -14.24 24.14
CA SER A 93 26.73 -14.84 23.21
C SER A 93 25.32 -14.67 23.79
N SER A 94 24.70 -13.54 23.48
CA SER A 94 23.25 -13.39 23.62
C SER A 94 22.63 -14.23 22.51
N SER A 95 22.28 -15.47 22.84
CA SER A 95 21.15 -16.14 22.21
C SER A 95 19.91 -15.29 22.50
N GLY A 96 19.75 -14.21 21.73
CA GLY A 96 18.51 -13.48 21.63
C GLY A 96 17.53 -14.46 21.03
N GLY A 97 16.66 -15.03 21.87
CA GLY A 97 15.37 -15.48 21.38
C GLY A 97 14.74 -14.26 20.73
N THR A 98 14.77 -14.20 19.41
CA THR A 98 14.06 -13.21 18.62
C THR A 98 12.64 -13.21 19.17
N ALA A 99 12.22 -12.11 19.79
CA ALA A 99 10.80 -11.88 20.00
C ALA A 99 10.16 -12.16 18.64
N ALA A 100 9.22 -13.10 18.58
CA ALA A 100 8.55 -13.39 17.32
C ALA A 100 8.01 -12.05 16.81
N GLU A 101 8.64 -11.53 15.76
CA GLU A 101 8.18 -10.34 15.06
C GLU A 101 6.73 -10.61 14.73
N THR A 102 5.80 -9.88 15.35
CA THR A 102 4.39 -10.02 15.02
C THR A 102 4.18 -9.26 13.71
N CYS A 103 4.31 -9.94 12.58
CA CYS A 103 3.93 -9.39 11.29
C CYS A 103 2.41 -9.49 11.10
N VAL A 104 1.85 -8.52 10.37
CA VAL A 104 0.42 -8.45 10.05
C VAL A 104 0.27 -8.61 8.55
N ALA A 105 -0.78 -9.30 8.10
CA ALA A 105 -1.08 -9.37 6.68
C ALA A 105 -1.52 -7.99 6.18
N ASP A 106 -0.91 -7.54 5.09
CA ASP A 106 -1.38 -6.37 4.38
C ASP A 106 -2.78 -6.63 3.81
N PRO A 107 -3.71 -5.67 3.93
CA PRO A 107 -5.01 -5.80 3.29
C PRO A 107 -4.86 -5.76 1.76
N SER A 108 -5.74 -6.51 1.09
CA SER A 108 -5.88 -6.40 -0.36
C SER A 108 -6.65 -5.13 -0.72
N GLU A 109 -6.07 -4.34 -1.62
CA GLU A 109 -6.64 -3.10 -2.12
C GLU A 109 -6.81 -3.12 -3.65
N THR A 110 -7.49 -2.11 -4.18
CA THR A 110 -7.57 -1.91 -5.62
C THR A 110 -6.20 -1.55 -6.22
N ASN A 111 -5.90 -2.10 -7.41
CA ASN A 111 -4.80 -1.63 -8.26
C ASN A 111 -5.09 -0.25 -8.88
N GLY A 112 -6.31 0.26 -8.73
CA GLY A 112 -6.72 1.52 -9.30
C GLY A 112 -6.66 1.52 -10.84
N PRO A 113 -6.82 2.70 -11.47
CA PRO A 113 -6.94 2.79 -12.92
C PRO A 113 -5.60 2.81 -13.66
N TYR A 114 -4.44 2.83 -12.98
CA TYR A 114 -3.13 3.11 -13.59
C TYR A 114 -2.01 2.04 -13.38
N PRO A 115 -2.29 0.73 -13.23
CA PRO A 115 -1.23 -0.27 -12.98
C PRO A 115 -0.32 -0.51 -14.18
N ALA A 116 -0.79 -0.42 -15.43
CA ALA A 116 -0.03 -0.78 -16.62
C ALA A 116 0.52 -2.22 -16.58
N ASP A 117 -0.24 -3.14 -16.01
CA ASP A 117 0.06 -4.55 -15.81
C ASP A 117 -0.61 -5.45 -16.87
N GLY A 118 -1.41 -4.86 -17.77
CA GLY A 118 -2.23 -5.58 -18.75
C GLY A 118 -3.62 -5.99 -18.26
N THR A 119 -4.03 -5.60 -17.05
CA THR A 119 -5.38 -5.85 -16.52
C THR A 119 -6.30 -4.64 -16.67
N ASN A 120 -5.74 -3.43 -16.74
CA ASN A 120 -6.51 -2.20 -16.88
C ASN A 120 -6.61 -1.68 -18.32
N THR A 121 -7.71 -0.99 -18.61
CA THR A 121 -7.87 -0.20 -19.84
C THR A 121 -8.12 1.25 -19.43
N ALA A 122 -7.29 2.17 -19.93
CA ALA A 122 -7.49 3.60 -19.74
C ALA A 122 -7.50 4.28 -21.11
N SER A 123 -8.50 5.13 -21.34
CA SER A 123 -8.67 5.83 -22.63
C SER A 123 -8.69 4.90 -23.87
N GLY A 124 -9.15 3.65 -23.70
CA GLY A 124 -9.29 2.66 -24.78
C GLY A 124 -8.03 1.86 -25.11
N ALA A 125 -6.90 2.12 -24.45
CA ALA A 125 -5.67 1.33 -24.62
C ALA A 125 -5.36 0.52 -23.35
N THR A 126 -4.91 -0.73 -23.54
CA THR A 126 -4.34 -1.56 -22.49
C THR A 126 -2.82 -1.38 -22.50
N SER A 127 -2.26 -0.84 -21.42
CA SER A 127 -0.82 -0.76 -21.23
C SER A 127 -0.34 -1.96 -20.43
N ASN A 128 0.73 -2.62 -20.87
CA ASN A 128 1.42 -3.66 -20.11
C ASN A 128 2.94 -3.42 -20.14
N VAL A 129 3.46 -2.74 -19.13
CA VAL A 129 4.89 -2.50 -18.95
C VAL A 129 5.63 -3.72 -18.39
N LEU A 130 4.94 -4.69 -17.80
CA LEU A 130 5.54 -5.88 -17.19
C LEU A 130 6.19 -6.82 -18.22
N THR A 131 5.86 -6.63 -19.50
CA THR A 131 6.48 -7.34 -20.64
C THR A 131 7.60 -6.57 -21.32
N GLN A 132 7.86 -5.33 -20.91
CA GLN A 132 8.80 -4.45 -21.59
C GLN A 132 10.23 -4.65 -21.08
N SER A 133 11.19 -4.63 -21.99
CA SER A 133 12.61 -4.65 -21.60
C SER A 133 12.92 -3.42 -20.74
N GLY A 134 13.63 -3.63 -19.65
CA GLY A 134 13.98 -2.58 -18.69
C GLY A 134 13.02 -2.42 -17.52
N ILE A 135 11.87 -3.13 -17.45
CA ILE A 135 10.96 -3.04 -16.29
C ILE A 135 11.55 -3.63 -15.00
N VAL A 136 12.42 -4.64 -15.10
CA VAL A 136 13.13 -5.21 -13.95
C VAL A 136 14.31 -4.30 -13.62
N ARG A 137 14.15 -3.45 -12.59
CA ARG A 137 15.06 -2.34 -12.26
C ARG A 137 14.87 -1.84 -10.83
N SER A 138 15.96 -1.38 -10.22
CA SER A 138 15.94 -0.73 -8.90
C SER A 138 15.67 0.77 -8.98
N ASP A 139 16.40 1.51 -9.80
CA ASP A 139 16.15 2.95 -10.00
C ASP A 139 15.04 3.15 -11.02
N ILE A 140 13.86 3.57 -10.55
CA ILE A 140 12.66 3.73 -11.38
C ILE A 140 12.45 5.17 -11.85
N ARG A 141 13.35 6.12 -11.53
CA ARG A 141 13.10 7.55 -11.76
C ARG A 141 13.07 7.95 -13.24
N SER A 142 13.77 7.24 -14.10
CA SER A 142 13.84 7.53 -15.54
C SER A 142 12.92 6.66 -16.38
N SER A 143 12.29 7.25 -17.40
CA SER A 143 11.61 6.52 -18.46
C SER A 143 12.56 5.53 -19.14
N PHE A 144 11.98 4.44 -19.67
CA PHE A 144 12.72 3.36 -20.33
C PHE A 144 12.06 2.89 -21.64
N ILE A 145 10.86 3.39 -21.94
CA ILE A 145 10.13 3.13 -23.18
C ILE A 145 10.12 4.43 -23.99
N GLY A 146 10.89 4.47 -25.08
CA GLY A 146 10.86 5.58 -26.06
C GLY A 146 11.37 6.94 -25.57
N SER A 147 11.65 7.10 -24.27
CA SER A 147 12.09 8.32 -23.61
C SER A 147 13.08 8.00 -22.51
N THR A 148 13.96 8.96 -22.19
CA THR A 148 14.91 8.91 -21.06
C THR A 148 14.63 9.99 -20.02
N THR A 149 13.47 10.66 -20.08
CA THR A 149 13.08 11.69 -19.12
C THR A 149 13.10 11.14 -17.70
N THR A 150 13.68 11.90 -16.76
CA THR A 150 13.71 11.55 -15.34
C THR A 150 12.67 12.36 -14.59
N ALA A 151 11.82 11.68 -13.82
CA ALA A 151 10.86 12.32 -12.94
C ALA A 151 11.58 13.16 -11.88
N VAL A 152 11.14 14.41 -11.72
CA VAL A 152 11.63 15.33 -10.69
C VAL A 152 10.85 15.14 -9.39
N GLY A 153 11.52 15.30 -8.26
CA GLY A 153 10.93 15.21 -6.93
C GLY A 153 11.96 14.92 -5.84
N VAL A 154 11.51 14.90 -4.58
CA VAL A 154 12.37 14.57 -3.43
C VAL A 154 12.80 13.12 -3.53
N PRO A 155 14.11 12.79 -3.52
CA PRO A 155 14.57 11.41 -3.64
C PRO A 155 14.08 10.51 -2.50
N LEU A 156 13.73 9.27 -2.83
CA LEU A 156 13.35 8.22 -1.88
C LEU A 156 14.06 6.91 -2.24
N ALA A 157 14.90 6.41 -1.35
CA ALA A 157 15.37 5.03 -1.37
C ALA A 157 14.39 4.18 -0.54
N LEU A 158 13.74 3.19 -1.15
CA LEU A 158 12.70 2.38 -0.53
C LEU A 158 13.12 0.91 -0.51
N GLU A 159 13.18 0.32 0.67
CA GLU A 159 13.37 -1.11 0.88
C GLU A 159 12.05 -1.74 1.30
N LEU A 160 11.68 -2.87 0.68
CA LEU A 160 10.49 -3.63 1.03
C LEU A 160 10.92 -5.05 1.39
N GLN A 161 10.42 -5.56 2.52
CA GLN A 161 10.63 -6.94 2.93
C GLN A 161 9.33 -7.73 2.82
N LEU A 162 9.33 -8.81 2.06
CA LEU A 162 8.18 -9.70 1.93
C LEU A 162 8.29 -10.90 2.88
N VAL A 163 7.24 -11.13 3.67
CA VAL A 163 7.17 -12.22 4.65
C VAL A 163 5.85 -12.99 4.58
N ASP A 164 5.89 -14.26 4.97
CA ASP A 164 4.71 -15.11 5.16
C ASP A 164 4.22 -15.05 6.61
N VAL A 165 3.07 -14.42 6.82
CA VAL A 165 2.48 -14.28 8.16
C VAL A 165 1.94 -15.60 8.70
N SER A 166 1.65 -16.58 7.83
CA SER A 166 1.22 -17.93 8.21
C SER A 166 2.39 -18.79 8.69
N ASN A 167 3.62 -18.40 8.40
CA ASN A 167 4.83 -19.16 8.69
C ASN A 167 5.81 -18.36 9.56
N GLY A 168 5.30 -17.75 10.63
CA GLY A 168 6.13 -17.04 11.61
C GLY A 168 6.95 -15.90 11.02
N CYS A 169 6.41 -15.21 10.01
CA CYS A 169 7.05 -14.09 9.32
C CYS A 169 8.33 -14.49 8.58
N ALA A 170 8.41 -15.73 8.12
CA ALA A 170 9.52 -16.20 7.31
C ALA A 170 9.64 -15.38 6.00
N PRO A 171 10.85 -14.95 5.61
CA PRO A 171 11.02 -14.23 4.35
C PRO A 171 10.63 -15.05 3.12
N ILE A 172 9.98 -14.40 2.15
CA ILE A 172 9.61 -15.03 0.87
C ILE A 172 10.63 -14.64 -0.20
N THR A 173 11.42 -15.62 -0.65
CA THR A 173 12.45 -15.44 -1.68
C THR A 173 11.93 -15.72 -3.09
N GLY A 174 12.47 -15.02 -4.10
CA GLY A 174 12.15 -15.25 -5.51
C GLY A 174 10.80 -14.71 -5.98
N ALA A 175 10.04 -14.04 -5.12
CA ALA A 175 8.80 -13.37 -5.49
C ALA A 175 9.11 -12.08 -6.25
N ALA A 176 8.28 -11.73 -7.23
CA ALA A 176 8.38 -10.44 -7.90
C ALA A 176 7.48 -9.41 -7.21
N ILE A 177 8.01 -8.22 -6.96
CA ILE A 177 7.27 -7.07 -6.44
C ILE A 177 7.30 -5.98 -7.51
N TYR A 178 6.12 -5.62 -8.01
CA TYR A 178 5.93 -4.50 -8.91
C TYR A 178 5.47 -3.29 -8.10
N ILE A 179 6.09 -2.12 -8.30
CA ILE A 179 5.61 -0.85 -7.72
C ILE A 179 5.35 0.19 -8.81
N TRP A 180 4.35 1.04 -8.56
CA TRP A 180 4.10 2.24 -9.35
C TRP A 180 3.52 3.38 -8.51
N GLN A 181 3.73 4.62 -8.96
CA GLN A 181 3.22 5.80 -8.27
C GLN A 181 3.00 6.97 -9.24
N CYS A 182 2.38 8.04 -8.75
CA CYS A 182 2.38 9.32 -9.44
C CYS A 182 3.72 10.07 -9.28
N ASP A 183 3.97 11.02 -10.18
CA ASP A 183 5.06 11.98 -10.07
C ASP A 183 4.78 13.10 -9.04
N ALA A 184 5.73 14.01 -8.85
CA ALA A 184 5.62 15.15 -7.93
C ALA A 184 4.47 16.14 -8.28
N TYR A 185 3.85 15.99 -9.45
CA TYR A 185 2.70 16.78 -9.89
C TYR A 185 1.37 15.99 -9.83
N GLY A 186 1.39 14.76 -9.31
CA GLY A 186 0.20 13.91 -9.20
C GLY A 186 -0.20 13.22 -10.50
N ARG A 187 0.71 13.11 -11.47
CA ARG A 187 0.46 12.49 -12.77
C ARG A 187 1.03 11.08 -12.82
N TYR A 188 0.30 10.16 -13.45
CA TYR A 188 0.75 8.79 -13.71
C TYR A 188 1.31 8.68 -15.12
N SER A 189 2.58 8.24 -15.23
CA SER A 189 3.22 7.91 -16.52
C SER A 189 2.36 6.92 -17.31
N LEU A 190 2.32 7.05 -18.63
CA LEU A 190 1.46 6.31 -19.58
C LEU A 190 -0.05 6.67 -19.57
N TYR A 191 -0.52 7.48 -18.61
CA TYR A 191 -1.95 7.71 -18.43
C TYR A 191 -2.34 9.18 -18.42
N SER A 192 -1.68 9.98 -17.58
CA SER A 192 -2.05 11.37 -17.37
C SER A 192 -1.60 12.25 -18.54
N SER A 193 -2.42 13.24 -18.88
CA SER A 193 -2.07 14.24 -19.89
C SER A 193 -0.71 14.88 -19.59
N GLY A 194 0.12 15.02 -20.62
CA GLY A 194 1.48 15.55 -20.53
C GLY A 194 2.56 14.52 -20.17
N VAL A 195 2.20 13.29 -19.79
CA VAL A 195 3.15 12.21 -19.44
C VAL A 195 2.74 10.84 -20.03
N THR A 196 1.87 10.85 -21.05
CA THR A 196 1.38 9.62 -21.72
C THR A 196 2.48 8.88 -22.49
N THR A 197 3.55 9.57 -22.88
CA THR A 197 4.72 8.98 -23.55
C THR A 197 5.85 8.62 -22.59
N GLU A 198 5.68 8.89 -21.29
CA GLU A 198 6.66 8.60 -20.26
C GLU A 198 6.37 7.26 -19.57
N SER A 199 7.40 6.63 -19.02
CA SER A 199 7.34 5.30 -18.38
C SER A 199 8.08 5.23 -17.04
N TYR A 200 8.55 6.36 -16.52
CA TYR A 200 9.17 6.45 -15.20
C TYR A 200 8.23 6.01 -14.07
N LEU A 201 8.80 5.83 -12.89
CA LEU A 201 8.16 5.53 -11.61
C LEU A 201 7.34 4.23 -11.63
N ARG A 202 7.84 3.26 -12.39
CA ARG A 202 7.35 1.90 -12.52
C ARG A 202 8.54 0.95 -12.53
N GLY A 203 8.52 -0.09 -11.71
CA GLY A 203 9.60 -1.07 -11.70
C GLY A 203 9.26 -2.34 -10.94
N VAL A 204 9.90 -3.42 -11.38
CA VAL A 204 9.81 -4.74 -10.77
C VAL A 204 11.16 -5.11 -10.17
N GLN A 205 11.14 -5.68 -8.98
CA GLN A 205 12.29 -6.31 -8.35
C GLN A 205 11.91 -7.72 -7.90
N VAL A 206 12.93 -8.57 -7.72
CA VAL A 206 12.76 -9.94 -7.24
C VAL A 206 13.36 -10.04 -5.84
N THR A 207 12.60 -10.59 -4.90
CA THR A 207 13.02 -10.70 -3.50
C THR A 207 14.25 -11.60 -3.38
N ASP A 208 15.23 -11.15 -2.58
CA ASP A 208 16.44 -11.92 -2.30
C ASP A 208 16.20 -13.05 -1.27
N ALA A 209 17.28 -13.62 -0.71
CA ALA A 209 17.19 -14.67 0.30
C ALA A 209 16.58 -14.21 1.63
N ASN A 210 16.56 -12.90 1.89
CA ASN A 210 15.97 -12.28 3.08
C ASN A 210 14.60 -11.66 2.79
N GLY A 211 14.01 -11.93 1.62
CA GLY A 211 12.73 -11.38 1.21
C GLY A 211 12.80 -9.90 0.79
N LEU A 212 14.00 -9.34 0.59
CA LEU A 212 14.20 -7.91 0.38
C LEU A 212 14.20 -7.53 -1.10
N VAL A 213 13.63 -6.37 -1.40
CA VAL A 213 13.83 -5.62 -2.64
C VAL A 213 14.12 -4.16 -2.33
N SER A 214 14.90 -3.51 -3.19
CA SER A 214 15.21 -2.08 -3.06
C SER A 214 14.88 -1.31 -4.34
N PHE A 215 14.29 -0.15 -4.17
CA PHE A 215 13.94 0.80 -5.22
C PHE A 215 14.55 2.18 -4.94
N THR A 216 15.02 2.85 -5.99
CA THR A 216 15.33 4.29 -5.97
C THR A 216 14.24 5.01 -6.75
N THR A 217 13.47 5.87 -6.07
CA THR A 217 12.31 6.60 -6.60
C THR A 217 12.31 8.06 -6.11
N ILE A 218 11.19 8.75 -6.28
CA ILE A 218 10.88 10.04 -5.65
C ILE A 218 9.68 9.89 -4.71
N TYR A 219 9.52 10.81 -3.76
CA TYR A 219 8.32 10.90 -2.95
C TYR A 219 7.08 11.20 -3.82
N PRO A 220 5.96 10.48 -3.70
CA PRO A 220 4.76 10.74 -4.52
C PRO A 220 4.04 12.02 -4.08
N ALA A 221 3.34 12.66 -5.00
CA ALA A 221 2.48 13.81 -4.69
C ALA A 221 1.16 13.40 -4.02
N CYS A 222 0.43 14.41 -3.53
CA CYS A 222 -1.00 14.28 -3.22
C CYS A 222 -1.82 14.77 -4.41
N TYR A 223 -2.57 13.87 -5.06
CA TYR A 223 -3.58 14.26 -6.05
C TYR A 223 -4.98 14.24 -5.42
N SER A 224 -5.93 14.91 -6.07
CA SER A 224 -7.26 15.14 -5.51
C SER A 224 -7.97 13.84 -5.12
N GLY A 225 -8.52 13.81 -3.91
CA GLY A 225 -9.35 12.72 -3.40
C GLY A 225 -8.61 11.48 -2.92
N ARG A 226 -7.26 11.48 -2.91
CA ARG A 226 -6.47 10.33 -2.45
C ARG A 226 -5.33 10.76 -1.53
N TRP A 227 -5.12 10.00 -0.45
CA TRP A 227 -3.94 10.10 0.42
C TRP A 227 -2.68 9.76 -0.39
N PRO A 228 -1.52 10.41 -0.18
CA PRO A 228 -0.30 10.10 -0.94
C PRO A 228 0.13 8.63 -0.75
N HIS A 229 0.41 7.92 -1.85
CA HIS A 229 0.66 6.47 -1.83
C HIS A 229 1.62 6.00 -2.92
N ILE A 230 2.15 4.80 -2.70
CA ILE A 230 2.86 3.98 -3.70
C ILE A 230 2.09 2.67 -3.82
N HIS A 231 1.68 2.30 -5.02
CA HIS A 231 1.02 1.02 -5.24
C HIS A 231 2.04 -0.12 -5.32
N PHE A 232 1.60 -1.33 -4.99
CA PHE A 232 2.37 -2.52 -5.27
C PHE A 232 1.52 -3.75 -5.59
N GLU A 233 2.13 -4.68 -6.32
CA GLU A 233 1.64 -6.03 -6.59
C GLU A 233 2.72 -7.04 -6.26
N VAL A 234 2.34 -8.13 -5.57
CA VAL A 234 3.23 -9.25 -5.23
C VAL A 234 2.87 -10.45 -6.07
N PHE A 235 3.88 -11.09 -6.68
CA PHE A 235 3.74 -12.32 -7.45
C PHE A 235 4.67 -13.38 -6.86
N THR A 236 4.13 -14.31 -6.07
CA THR A 236 4.93 -15.39 -5.45
C THR A 236 5.52 -16.37 -6.48
N GLY A 237 4.92 -16.47 -7.68
CA GLY A 237 5.47 -17.19 -8.83
C GLY A 237 6.60 -16.48 -9.58
N GLY A 238 7.11 -15.36 -9.06
CA GLY A 238 8.22 -14.60 -9.63
C GLY A 238 7.87 -13.85 -10.92
N LEU A 239 8.88 -13.50 -11.71
CA LEU A 239 8.74 -12.67 -12.92
C LEU A 239 7.80 -13.28 -13.98
N SER A 240 7.78 -14.62 -14.09
CA SER A 240 6.89 -15.29 -15.05
C SER A 240 5.41 -15.02 -14.70
N ALA A 241 5.06 -15.07 -13.42
CA ALA A 241 3.71 -14.77 -12.94
C ALA A 241 3.37 -13.28 -13.12
N ALA A 242 4.35 -12.39 -12.90
CA ALA A 242 4.16 -10.95 -13.05
C ALA A 242 3.75 -10.51 -14.47
N SER A 243 4.15 -11.23 -15.52
CA SER A 243 4.02 -10.80 -16.93
C SER A 243 2.61 -10.38 -17.41
N THR A 244 1.54 -10.74 -16.69
CA THR A 244 0.16 -10.43 -17.07
C THR A 244 -0.64 -9.62 -16.04
N GLY A 245 -0.09 -9.33 -14.85
CA GLY A 245 -0.81 -8.72 -13.72
C GLY A 245 -1.89 -9.62 -13.08
N ARG A 246 -2.39 -10.64 -13.78
CA ARG A 246 -3.58 -11.43 -13.40
C ARG A 246 -3.36 -12.40 -12.24
N THR A 247 -2.11 -12.69 -11.88
CA THR A 247 -1.76 -13.69 -10.87
C THR A 247 -1.10 -13.06 -9.66
N ALA A 248 -1.37 -11.78 -9.39
CA ALA A 248 -0.93 -11.13 -8.17
C ALA A 248 -1.50 -11.89 -6.95
N SER A 249 -0.62 -12.28 -6.03
CA SER A 249 -0.97 -12.87 -4.74
C SER A 249 -1.47 -11.81 -3.75
N LEU A 250 -1.00 -10.58 -3.90
CA LEU A 250 -1.47 -9.41 -3.19
C LEU A 250 -1.40 -8.20 -4.13
N ILE A 251 -2.45 -7.39 -4.10
CA ILE A 251 -2.48 -6.04 -4.66
C ILE A 251 -2.75 -5.12 -3.48
N SER A 252 -1.91 -4.11 -3.25
CA SER A 252 -2.12 -3.18 -2.15
C SER A 252 -1.40 -1.84 -2.38
N GLN A 253 -1.37 -0.99 -1.36
CA GLN A 253 -0.82 0.37 -1.42
C GLN A 253 -0.11 0.73 -0.13
N LEU A 254 1.05 1.39 -0.23
CA LEU A 254 1.73 2.00 0.89
C LEU A 254 1.13 3.38 1.16
N ALA A 255 0.68 3.63 2.39
CA ALA A 255 0.19 4.94 2.82
C ALA A 255 1.37 5.81 3.27
N MET A 256 1.70 6.88 2.54
CA MET A 256 2.88 7.66 2.89
C MET A 256 2.71 8.42 4.22
N PRO A 257 3.74 8.51 5.09
CA PRO A 257 3.58 9.02 6.45
C PRO A 257 3.15 10.48 6.51
N ALA A 258 2.18 10.79 7.37
CA ALA A 258 1.61 12.14 7.49
C ALA A 258 2.64 13.25 7.78
N ALA A 259 3.62 12.96 8.64
CA ALA A 259 4.69 13.90 8.98
C ALA A 259 5.58 14.20 7.76
N THR A 260 5.90 13.17 6.98
CA THR A 260 6.73 13.32 5.77
C THR A 260 5.94 13.99 4.64
N ASN A 261 4.65 13.70 4.49
CA ASN A 261 3.76 14.41 3.55
C ASN A 261 3.81 15.92 3.80
N ALA A 262 3.61 16.35 5.06
CA ALA A 262 3.65 17.76 5.44
C ALA A 262 5.03 18.39 5.15
N ALA A 263 6.12 17.71 5.50
CA ALA A 263 7.47 18.19 5.26
C ALA A 263 7.79 18.34 3.76
N VAL A 264 7.49 17.33 2.94
CA VAL A 264 7.78 17.35 1.49
C VAL A 264 6.94 18.41 0.78
N PHE A 265 5.63 18.48 1.04
CA PHE A 265 4.75 19.38 0.30
C PHE A 265 4.98 20.85 0.61
N THR A 266 5.49 21.16 1.81
CA THR A 266 5.85 22.54 2.20
C THR A 266 7.31 22.87 1.94
N GLY A 267 8.19 21.87 1.93
CA GLY A 267 9.64 22.05 1.81
C GLY A 267 10.17 22.07 0.37
N ASP A 268 9.40 21.58 -0.62
CA ASP A 268 9.82 21.55 -2.02
C ASP A 268 8.73 22.13 -2.94
N ALA A 269 9.07 23.20 -3.66
CA ALA A 269 8.15 23.94 -4.52
C ALA A 269 7.54 23.08 -5.66
N THR A 270 8.19 21.98 -6.05
CA THR A 270 7.68 21.02 -7.05
C THR A 270 6.34 20.43 -6.61
N TYR A 271 6.09 20.33 -5.30
CA TYR A 271 4.91 19.70 -4.72
C TYR A 271 3.79 20.69 -4.35
N THR A 272 3.86 21.96 -4.76
CA THR A 272 2.91 23.00 -4.34
C THR A 272 1.44 22.61 -4.58
N ALA A 273 1.14 21.92 -5.68
CA ALA A 273 -0.21 21.43 -5.97
C ALA A 273 -0.74 20.39 -4.95
N SER A 274 0.17 19.67 -4.28
CA SER A 274 -0.16 18.68 -3.25
C SER A 274 -0.74 19.32 -1.98
N ILE A 275 -0.38 20.57 -1.67
CA ILE A 275 -0.79 21.24 -0.42
C ILE A 275 -2.31 21.31 -0.31
N ALA A 276 -2.99 21.80 -1.36
CA ALA A 276 -4.44 21.94 -1.36
C ALA A 276 -5.15 20.58 -1.31
N ASN A 277 -4.64 19.59 -2.05
CA ASN A 277 -5.19 18.23 -2.04
C ASN A 277 -5.03 17.55 -0.68
N TYR A 278 -3.86 17.70 -0.06
CA TYR A 278 -3.55 17.11 1.23
C TYR A 278 -4.40 17.71 2.36
N ASN A 279 -4.65 19.03 2.32
CA ASN A 279 -5.57 19.68 3.26
C ASN A 279 -7.03 19.23 3.11
N ALA A 280 -7.39 18.62 1.97
CA ALA A 280 -8.74 18.15 1.67
C ALA A 280 -8.95 16.65 1.92
N ILE A 281 -7.94 15.93 2.43
CA ILE A 281 -7.99 14.48 2.63
C ILE A 281 -7.36 14.06 3.96
N SER A 282 -7.93 13.05 4.59
CA SER A 282 -7.35 12.26 5.67
C SER A 282 -7.35 10.78 5.32
N LEU A 283 -6.56 9.96 6.02
CA LEU A 283 -6.62 8.50 5.91
C LEU A 283 -8.06 7.98 6.05
N SER A 284 -8.83 8.51 7.02
CA SER A 284 -10.22 8.10 7.26
C SER A 284 -11.21 8.49 6.16
N SER A 285 -10.89 9.49 5.34
CA SER A 285 -11.73 9.92 4.21
C SER A 285 -11.28 9.34 2.87
N ASP A 286 -10.09 8.76 2.80
CA ASP A 286 -9.58 8.09 1.61
C ASP A 286 -10.33 6.78 1.39
N ASN A 287 -10.68 6.48 0.13
CA ASN A 287 -11.52 5.33 -0.21
C ASN A 287 -10.77 3.99 -0.25
N VAL A 288 -9.46 3.98 0.04
CA VAL A 288 -8.59 2.80 0.16
C VAL A 288 -8.13 2.63 1.60
N PHE A 289 -7.79 3.71 2.30
CA PHE A 289 -7.29 3.62 3.66
C PHE A 289 -8.36 3.81 4.74
N GLY A 290 -9.54 4.31 4.40
CA GLY A 290 -10.54 4.76 5.37
C GLY A 290 -11.26 3.66 6.15
N ASP A 291 -11.30 2.44 5.63
CA ASP A 291 -11.88 1.26 6.28
C ASP A 291 -10.83 0.31 6.90
N ASN A 292 -9.55 0.66 6.81
CA ASN A 292 -8.47 -0.10 7.42
C ASN A 292 -8.40 0.13 8.94
N SER A 293 -8.15 -0.96 9.68
CA SER A 293 -7.87 -0.90 11.12
C SER A 293 -6.54 -0.19 11.39
N SER A 294 -6.33 0.27 12.63
CA SER A 294 -5.06 0.91 13.01
C SER A 294 -3.84 0.01 12.79
N ALA A 295 -3.99 -1.32 12.95
CA ALA A 295 -2.91 -2.28 12.71
C ALA A 295 -2.58 -2.40 11.21
N GLN A 296 -3.61 -2.43 10.35
CA GLN A 296 -3.43 -2.44 8.90
C GLN A 296 -2.80 -1.13 8.41
N LEU A 297 -3.27 0.02 8.90
CA LEU A 297 -2.67 1.32 8.58
C LEU A 297 -1.20 1.39 9.00
N ALA A 298 -0.86 0.86 10.18
CA ALA A 298 0.54 0.77 10.62
C ALA A 298 1.38 -0.14 9.71
N GLN A 299 0.85 -1.30 9.32
CA GLN A 299 1.50 -2.24 8.40
C GLN A 299 1.74 -1.61 7.02
N MET A 300 0.77 -0.87 6.49
CA MET A 300 0.85 -0.22 5.17
C MET A 300 1.67 1.09 5.16
N THR A 301 2.12 1.59 6.32
CA THR A 301 2.84 2.86 6.41
C THR A 301 4.35 2.62 6.52
N PRO A 302 5.16 3.00 5.52
CA PRO A 302 6.61 2.84 5.59
C PRO A 302 7.22 3.73 6.68
N THR A 303 8.27 3.23 7.33
CA THR A 303 9.09 4.05 8.23
C THR A 303 10.11 4.82 7.40
N LEU A 304 10.13 6.15 7.50
CA LEU A 304 11.03 7.01 6.73
C LEU A 304 11.98 7.79 7.65
N THR A 305 13.22 7.93 7.21
CA THR A 305 14.24 8.80 7.83
C THR A 305 14.90 9.67 6.76
N GLY A 306 15.36 10.85 7.14
CA GLY A 306 15.98 11.81 6.21
C GLY A 306 15.31 13.18 6.22
N SER A 307 15.46 13.93 5.14
CA SER A 307 14.95 15.29 5.02
C SER A 307 14.64 15.63 3.56
N VAL A 308 13.90 16.72 3.33
CA VAL A 308 13.58 17.21 1.98
C VAL A 308 14.85 17.48 1.16
N SER A 309 15.88 18.08 1.76
CA SER A 309 17.12 18.44 1.05
C SER A 309 18.06 17.26 0.79
N ALA A 310 18.09 16.26 1.69
CA ALA A 310 18.93 15.08 1.55
C ALA A 310 18.24 13.91 0.82
N GLY A 311 16.91 13.96 0.71
CA GLY A 311 16.08 12.81 0.39
C GLY A 311 15.77 11.95 1.61
N TYR A 312 14.93 10.94 1.39
CA TYR A 312 14.50 9.99 2.42
C TYR A 312 15.01 8.57 2.12
N SER A 313 15.28 7.82 3.18
CA SER A 313 15.41 6.36 3.16
C SER A 313 14.22 5.77 3.90
N GLY A 314 13.59 4.76 3.31
CA GLY A 314 12.37 4.15 3.78
C GLY A 314 12.42 2.64 3.81
N SER A 315 11.75 2.05 4.79
CA SER A 315 11.51 0.61 4.84
C SER A 315 10.04 0.30 5.14
N ALA A 316 9.54 -0.79 4.57
CA ALA A 316 8.25 -1.38 4.93
C ALA A 316 8.33 -2.91 4.92
N LEU A 317 7.57 -3.53 5.82
CA LEU A 317 7.28 -4.95 5.78
C LEU A 317 6.02 -5.15 4.95
N ILE A 318 5.99 -6.17 4.10
CA ILE A 318 4.81 -6.62 3.37
C ILE A 318 4.51 -8.03 3.87
N GLY A 319 3.40 -8.18 4.57
CA GLY A 319 2.92 -9.47 5.05
C GLY A 319 1.88 -10.05 4.11
N ILE A 320 2.10 -11.28 3.63
CA ILE A 320 1.05 -12.06 2.95
C ILE A 320 0.80 -13.36 3.69
N ALA A 321 -0.43 -13.89 3.56
CA ALA A 321 -0.74 -15.23 4.01
C ALA A 321 -0.65 -16.17 2.80
N THR A 322 0.37 -17.03 2.75
CA THR A 322 0.52 -18.06 1.72
C THR A 322 0.06 -19.43 2.16
#